data_AF-A0A0A8X3K4-F1
#
_entry.id   AF-A0A0A8X3K4-F1
#
_cell.length_a   1.000
_cell.length_b   1.000
_cell.length_c   1.000
_cell.angle_alpha   90.00
_cell.angle_beta   90.00
_cell.angle_gamma   90.00
#
_symmetry.space_group_name_H-M   'P 1'
#
loop_
_entity.id
_entity.type
_entity.pdbx_description
1 polymer ?
#
loop_
_entity_poly.entity_id
_entity_poly.type
_entity_poly.pdbx_seq_one_letter_code
_entity_poly.pdbx_strand_id
1 'polypeptide(L)'
;MRVLLLFLLTLLLGLMVFLKFEMDEARKVSNEVEAEYFTEEFIINKSDDSGFYGESTDGKSIYFKKEKVPAYVKIQSGDSVLLYFDKGGRIDGPVKIEKID
;
A
#
# COMPACT_ATOMS: atom_id res chain seq x y z
N MET A 1 -24.59 47.38 19.06
CA MET A 1 -24.88 45.93 18.94
C MET A 1 -24.55 45.35 17.56
N ARG A 2 -25.04 45.91 16.45
CA ARG A 2 -24.80 45.34 15.10
C ARG A 2 -23.32 45.19 14.74
N VAL A 3 -22.48 46.16 15.08
CA VAL A 3 -21.03 46.14 14.83
C VAL A 3 -20.32 45.04 15.63
N LEU A 4 -20.75 44.82 16.88
CA LEU A 4 -20.18 43.79 17.76
C LEU A 4 -20.55 42.39 17.27
N LEU A 5 -21.77 42.25 16.76
CA LEU A 5 -22.26 41.01 16.16
C LEU A 5 -21.52 40.70 14.84
N LEU A 6 -21.27 41.72 14.00
CA LEU A 6 -20.46 41.59 12.80
C LEU A 6 -19.01 41.18 13.12
N PHE A 7 -18.40 41.80 14.13
CA PHE A 7 -17.06 41.44 14.58
C PHE A 7 -16.98 39.98 15.05
N LEU A 8 -17.95 39.53 15.85
CA LEU A 8 -18.02 38.15 16.31
C LEU A 8 -18.20 37.17 15.14
N LEU A 9 -19.03 37.53 14.16
CA LEU A 9 -19.25 36.70 12.97
C LEU A 9 -17.98 36.58 12.11
N THR A 10 -17.23 37.67 11.95
CA THR A 10 -15.94 37.65 11.23
C THR A 10 -14.88 36.82 11.95
N LEU A 11 -14.84 36.88 13.29
CA LEU A 11 -13.93 36.06 14.10
C LEU A 11 -14.26 34.58 13.93
N LEU A 12 -15.55 34.23 13.99
CA LEU A 12 -16.01 32.85 13.81
C LEU A 12 -15.67 32.32 12.41
N LEU A 13 -15.87 33.14 11.38
CA LEU A 13 -15.51 32.77 10.01
C LEU A 13 -14.01 32.49 9.86
N GLY A 14 -13.16 33.33 10.46
CA GLY A 14 -11.71 33.15 10.45
C GLY A 14 -11.29 31.83 11.12
N LEU A 15 -11.89 31.51 12.27
CA LEU A 15 -11.68 30.23 12.97
C LEU A 15 -12.11 29.04 12.11
N MET A 16 -13.26 29.11 11.44
CA MET A 16 -13.72 28.02 10.58
C MET A 16 -12.79 27.79 9.38
N VAL A 17 -12.27 28.87 8.77
CA VAL A 17 -11.29 28.76 7.68
C VAL A 17 -9.98 28.16 8.17
N PHE A 18 -9.48 28.60 9.32
CA PHE A 18 -8.26 28.06 9.93
C PHE A 18 -8.38 26.56 10.20
N LEU A 19 -9.48 26.12 10.83
CA LEU A 19 -9.74 24.71 11.10
C LEU A 19 -9.85 23.88 9.82
N LYS A 20 -10.45 24.43 8.76
CA LYS A 20 -10.53 23.75 7.47
C LYS A 20 -9.14 23.50 6.89
N PHE A 21 -8.24 24.48 6.93
CA PHE A 21 -6.87 24.32 6.43
C PHE A 21 -6.08 23.28 7.22
N GLU A 22 -6.17 23.29 8.56
CA GLU A 22 -5.54 22.25 9.38
C GLU A 22 -6.10 20.85 9.09
N MET A 23 -7.41 20.73 8.90
CA MET A 23 -8.04 19.46 8.55
C MET A 23 -7.66 18.98 7.14
N ASP A 24 -7.57 19.88 6.17
CA ASP A 24 -7.15 19.54 4.80
C ASP A 24 -5.67 19.12 4.77
N GLU A 25 -4.78 19.77 5.51
CA GLU A 25 -3.38 19.37 5.67
C GLU A 25 -3.25 18.04 6.43
N ALA A 26 -3.98 17.86 7.54
CA ALA A 26 -4.01 16.59 8.27
C ALA A 26 -4.54 15.44 7.39
N ARG A 27 -5.52 15.71 6.54
CA ARG A 27 -6.06 14.74 5.58
C ARG A 27 -5.08 14.46 4.44
N LYS A 28 -4.32 15.46 3.99
CA LYS A 28 -3.25 15.28 3.01
C LYS A 28 -2.14 14.40 3.58
N VAL A 29 -1.65 14.69 4.79
CA VAL A 29 -0.65 13.88 5.50
C VAL A 29 -1.17 12.47 5.79
N SER A 30 -2.44 12.31 6.18
CA SER A 30 -3.05 10.99 6.39
C SER A 30 -3.26 10.18 5.11
N ASN A 31 -3.41 10.84 3.95
CA ASN A 31 -3.51 10.18 2.65
C ASN A 31 -2.12 9.96 2.01
N GLU A 32 -1.09 10.68 2.49
CA GLU A 32 0.33 10.45 2.23
C GLU A 32 0.94 9.43 3.20
N VAL A 33 0.11 8.64 3.91
CA VAL A 33 0.55 7.33 4.39
C VAL A 33 0.74 6.45 3.16
N GLU A 34 1.87 6.68 2.46
CA GLU A 34 2.49 5.73 1.56
C GLU A 34 2.40 4.39 2.29
N ALA A 35 1.55 3.50 1.78
CA ALA A 35 1.43 2.18 2.36
C ALA A 35 2.84 1.60 2.37
N GLU A 36 3.43 1.51 3.57
CA GLU A 36 4.83 1.15 3.71
C GLU A 36 4.96 -0.31 3.35
N TYR A 37 5.19 -0.58 2.06
CA TYR A 37 5.50 -1.90 1.58
C TYR A 37 7.00 -2.12 1.68
N PHE A 38 7.39 -3.32 2.07
CA PHE A 38 8.72 -3.81 1.75
C PHE A 38 8.63 -4.78 0.60
N THR A 39 9.65 -4.78 -0.26
CA THR A 39 9.72 -5.62 -1.45
C THR A 39 10.81 -6.66 -1.27
N GLU A 40 10.51 -7.90 -1.62
CA GLU A 40 11.51 -8.95 -1.73
C GLU A 40 11.41 -9.64 -3.10
N GLU A 41 12.56 -9.94 -3.68
CA GLU A 41 12.66 -10.66 -4.95
C GLU A 41 12.81 -12.17 -4.70
N PHE A 42 12.06 -12.95 -5.48
CA PHE A 42 12.10 -14.41 -5.46
C PHE A 42 12.16 -14.97 -6.87
N ILE A 43 12.94 -16.03 -7.05
CA ILE A 43 12.99 -16.81 -8.29
C ILE A 43 12.01 -17.97 -8.13
N ILE A 44 11.07 -18.10 -9.05
CA ILE A 44 10.07 -19.18 -9.02
C ILE A 44 10.74 -20.50 -9.37
N ASN A 45 10.71 -21.45 -8.45
CA ASN A 45 11.30 -22.78 -8.67
C ASN A 45 10.23 -23.78 -9.13
N LYS A 46 9.00 -23.69 -8.61
CA LYS A 46 7.92 -24.64 -8.89
C LYS A 46 6.57 -23.93 -8.91
N SER A 47 5.67 -24.42 -9.76
CA SER A 47 4.25 -24.09 -9.70
C SER A 47 3.43 -25.38 -9.54
N ASP A 48 2.31 -25.30 -8.83
CA ASP A 48 1.33 -26.38 -8.74
C ASP A 48 -0.06 -25.86 -9.15
N ASP A 49 -1.12 -26.65 -8.96
CA ASP A 49 -2.48 -26.23 -9.33
C ASP A 49 -3.00 -25.06 -8.48
N SER A 50 -2.49 -24.91 -7.25
CA SER A 50 -2.97 -23.95 -6.24
C SER A 50 -2.16 -22.65 -6.18
N GLY A 51 -0.88 -22.67 -6.55
CA GLY A 51 0.04 -21.58 -6.27
C GLY A 51 1.42 -21.74 -6.90
N PHE A 52 2.31 -20.87 -6.43
CA PHE A 52 3.69 -20.75 -6.88
C PHE A 52 4.62 -20.80 -5.69
N TYR A 53 5.76 -21.48 -5.88
CA TYR A 53 6.86 -21.57 -4.95
C TYR A 53 8.05 -20.81 -5.51
N GLY A 54 8.70 -20.02 -4.66
CA GLY A 54 9.90 -19.29 -5.03
C GLY A 54 10.95 -19.33 -3.95
N GLU A 55 12.17 -18.98 -4.34
CA GLU A 55 13.33 -18.91 -3.45
C GLU A 55 14.09 -17.62 -3.72
N SER A 56 14.46 -16.92 -2.65
CA SER A 56 15.29 -15.72 -2.70
C SER A 56 16.76 -16.11 -2.78
N THR A 57 17.62 -15.19 -3.22
CA THR A 57 19.08 -15.36 -3.23
C THR A 57 19.65 -15.68 -1.85
N ASP A 58 18.96 -15.24 -0.80
CA ASP A 58 19.34 -15.44 0.61
C ASP A 58 18.84 -16.78 1.18
N GLY A 59 18.24 -17.65 0.35
CA GLY A 59 17.73 -18.97 0.75
C GLY A 59 16.37 -18.95 1.44
N LYS A 60 15.66 -17.82 1.44
CA LYS A 60 14.28 -17.74 1.92
C LYS A 60 13.34 -18.37 0.90
N SER A 61 12.47 -19.28 1.33
CA SER A 61 11.42 -19.84 0.47
C SER A 61 10.09 -19.11 0.67
N ILE A 62 9.32 -18.95 -0.40
CA ILE A 62 7.97 -18.36 -0.38
C ILE A 62 6.98 -19.24 -1.11
N TYR A 63 5.73 -19.21 -0.65
CA TYR A 63 4.58 -19.74 -1.38
C TYR A 63 3.48 -18.69 -1.43
N PHE A 64 2.89 -18.51 -2.61
CA PHE A 64 1.71 -17.66 -2.80
C PHE A 64 0.69 -18.30 -3.74
N LYS A 65 -0.58 -18.02 -3.49
CA LYS A 65 -1.70 -18.61 -4.25
C LYS A 65 -1.83 -17.97 -5.63
N LYS A 66 -2.26 -18.75 -6.63
CA LYS A 66 -2.56 -18.25 -7.99
C LYS A 66 -3.58 -17.12 -8.01
N GLU A 67 -4.54 -17.16 -7.08
CA GLU A 67 -5.59 -16.15 -6.93
C GLU A 67 -5.04 -14.73 -6.66
N LYS A 68 -3.82 -14.61 -6.13
CA LYS A 68 -3.15 -13.33 -5.87
C LYS A 68 -2.42 -12.78 -7.09
N VAL A 69 -2.27 -13.59 -8.15
CA VAL A 69 -1.60 -13.19 -9.38
C VAL A 69 -2.66 -12.65 -10.35
N PRO A 70 -2.46 -11.46 -10.94
CA PRO A 70 -3.38 -10.95 -11.95
C PRO A 70 -3.50 -11.93 -13.12
N ALA A 71 -4.72 -12.18 -13.61
CA ALA A 71 -4.98 -13.21 -14.62
C ALA A 71 -4.23 -13.03 -15.95
N TYR A 72 -3.74 -11.81 -16.23
CA TYR A 72 -2.95 -11.51 -17.42
C TYR A 72 -1.45 -11.82 -17.26
N VAL A 73 -0.96 -12.02 -16.04
CA VAL A 73 0.45 -12.34 -15.76
C VAL A 73 0.61 -13.86 -15.77
N LYS A 74 1.45 -14.35 -16.68
CA LYS A 74 1.87 -15.77 -16.69
C LYS A 74 3.22 -15.89 -16.02
N ILE A 75 3.23 -16.54 -14.87
CA ILE A 75 4.45 -16.86 -14.11
C ILE A 75 4.82 -18.31 -14.40
N GLN A 76 6.10 -18.55 -14.70
CA GLN A 76 6.68 -19.86 -14.96
C GLN A 76 7.88 -20.12 -14.05
N SER A 77 8.27 -21.39 -13.92
CA SER A 77 9.52 -21.75 -13.24
C SER A 77 10.71 -21.09 -13.96
N GLY A 78 11.57 -20.43 -13.20
CA GLY A 78 12.72 -19.65 -13.68
C GLY A 78 12.46 -18.14 -13.72
N ASP A 79 11.21 -17.70 -13.62
CA ASP A 79 10.89 -16.26 -13.61
C ASP A 79 11.26 -15.63 -12.26
N SER A 80 11.83 -14.41 -12.30
CA SER A 80 11.95 -13.54 -11.11
C SER A 80 10.64 -12.80 -10.86
N VAL A 81 10.24 -12.72 -9.60
CA VAL A 81 9.06 -11.97 -9.16
C VAL A 81 9.40 -11.06 -8.00
N LEU A 82 8.86 -9.85 -8.02
CA LEU A 82 8.86 -8.91 -6.92
C LEU A 82 7.58 -9.04 -6.12
N LEU A 83 7.72 -9.36 -4.85
CA LEU A 83 6.62 -9.48 -3.91
C LEU A 83 6.59 -8.27 -3.00
N TYR A 84 5.43 -7.63 -2.91
CA TYR A 84 5.18 -6.51 -2.01
C TYR A 84 4.49 -7.03 -0.77
N PHE A 85 5.07 -6.75 0.38
CA PHE A 85 4.53 -7.14 1.68
C PHE A 85 4.21 -5.90 2.51
N ASP A 86 3.10 -5.95 3.22
CA ASP A 86 2.70 -4.92 4.17
C ASP A 86 3.62 -4.99 5.41
N LYS A 87 4.27 -3.88 5.78
CA LYS A 87 5.07 -3.81 7.02
C LYS A 87 4.24 -4.09 8.28
N GLY A 88 2.90 -4.03 8.20
CA GLY A 88 1.98 -4.46 9.26
C GLY A 88 2.04 -5.95 9.61
N GLY A 89 2.89 -6.75 8.95
CA GLY A 89 3.20 -8.12 9.36
C GLY A 89 2.06 -9.11 9.12
N ARG A 90 1.24 -8.87 8.09
CA ARG A 90 0.13 -9.78 7.76
C ARG A 90 0.67 -11.15 7.33
N ILE A 91 0.15 -12.20 7.96
CA ILE A 91 0.43 -13.61 7.64
C ILE A 91 -0.21 -14.02 6.29
N ASP A 92 -1.10 -13.20 5.74
CA ASP A 92 -1.86 -13.47 4.50
C ASP A 92 -1.04 -13.41 3.20
N GLY A 93 0.28 -13.19 3.30
CA GLY A 93 1.20 -13.20 2.17
C GLY A 93 1.29 -11.86 1.41
N PRO A 94 1.84 -11.87 0.19
CA PRO A 94 2.09 -10.64 -0.56
C PRO A 94 0.79 -9.94 -0.95
N VAL A 95 0.80 -8.60 -0.88
CA VAL A 95 -0.32 -7.75 -1.28
C VAL A 95 -0.32 -7.46 -2.78
N LYS A 96 0.86 -7.49 -3.41
CA LYS A 96 1.06 -7.28 -4.84
C LYS A 96 2.20 -8.16 -5.33
N ILE A 97 2.07 -8.62 -6.56
CA ILE A 97 3.00 -9.52 -7.22
C ILE A 97 3.28 -8.94 -8.60
N GLU A 98 4.55 -8.71 -8.90
CA GLU A 98 5.01 -8.25 -10.21
C GLU A 98 6.06 -9.21 -10.75
N LYS A 99 5.97 -9.57 -12.03
CA LYS A 99 7.02 -10.33 -12.70
C LYS A 99 8.12 -9.34 -13.13
N ILE A 100 9.38 -9.66 -12.83
CA ILE A 100 10.54 -8.94 -13.32
C ILE A 100 11.21 -9.83 -14.39
N ASP A 101 11.49 -9.24 -15.56
CA ASP A 101 12.20 -9.90 -16.68
C ASP A 101 13.73 -9.81 -16.53
#